data_AF-A0A540W406-F1
#
_entry.id   AF-A0A540W406-F1
#
_cell.length_a   1.000
_cell.length_b   1.000
_cell.length_c   1.000
_cell.angle_alpha   90.00
_cell.angle_beta   90.00
_cell.angle_gamma   90.00
#
_symmetry.space_group_name_H-M   'P 1'
#
loop_
_entity.id
_entity.type
_entity.pdbx_description
1 polymer ?
#
loop_
_entity_poly.entity_id
_entity_poly.type
_entity_poly.pdbx_seq_one_letter_code
_entity_poly.pdbx_strand_id
1 'polypeptide(L)'
;MVLPASGFQVHPDELSAAATAADGIAARLPDQGRLLAAATDRSADGLSGWRTAAALRSCGDAWHALLGRLNAELADQGRKLDSTAQRYRAGELSAADAFLAPAAHPHALAPPPALGREAPPYTTPVGP
;
A
#
# COMPACT_ATOMS: atom_id res chain seq x y z
N MET A 1 0.75 16.00 -33.68
CA MET A 1 1.72 15.01 -33.13
C MET A 1 1.56 15.03 -31.62
N VAL A 2 0.77 14.10 -31.08
CA VAL A 2 0.56 13.99 -29.62
C VAL A 2 1.73 13.16 -29.08
N LEU A 3 2.54 13.75 -28.23
CA LEU A 3 3.61 13.03 -27.53
C LEU A 3 2.94 11.99 -26.62
N PRO A 4 3.36 10.72 -26.63
CA PRO A 4 2.85 9.76 -25.66
C PRO A 4 3.20 10.30 -24.27
N ALA A 5 2.19 10.44 -23.40
CA ALA A 5 2.44 10.78 -22.02
C ALA A 5 3.32 9.68 -21.42
N SER A 6 4.61 9.96 -21.25
CA SER A 6 5.54 9.15 -20.46
C SER A 6 5.24 9.38 -18.97
N GLY A 7 3.98 9.18 -18.60
CA GLY A 7 3.48 9.34 -17.25
C GLY A 7 3.65 8.04 -16.47
N PHE A 8 3.76 8.15 -15.15
CA PHE A 8 3.68 7.02 -14.24
C PHE A 8 2.36 6.27 -14.47
N GLN A 9 2.44 5.00 -14.86
CA GLN A 9 1.28 4.13 -15.08
C GLN A 9 1.29 3.01 -14.03
N VAL A 10 0.16 2.82 -13.36
CA VAL A 10 -0.03 1.71 -12.42
C VAL A 10 -0.82 0.61 -13.12
N HIS A 11 -0.42 -0.64 -12.86
CA HIS A 11 -1.11 -1.84 -13.33
C HIS A 11 -1.83 -2.51 -12.15
N PRO A 12 -3.13 -2.25 -11.93
CA PRO A 12 -3.87 -2.80 -10.78
C PRO A 12 -3.86 -4.32 -10.71
N ASP A 13 -3.77 -4.99 -11.86
CA ASP A 13 -3.76 -6.45 -11.92
C ASP A 13 -2.42 -7.03 -11.44
N GLU A 14 -1.30 -6.35 -11.70
CA GLU A 14 0.00 -6.73 -11.13
C GLU A 14 0.02 -6.55 -9.61
N LEU A 15 -0.60 -5.48 -9.11
CA LEU A 15 -0.76 -5.25 -7.67
C LEU A 15 -1.61 -6.35 -7.02
N SER A 16 -2.75 -6.72 -7.61
CA SER A 16 -3.59 -7.83 -7.12
C SER A 16 -2.87 -9.19 -7.21
N ALA A 17 -2.09 -9.43 -8.25
CA ALA A 17 -1.28 -10.65 -8.38
C ALA A 17 -0.20 -10.73 -7.29
N ALA A 18 0.49 -9.62 -7.02
CA ALA A 18 1.46 -9.52 -5.95
C ALA A 18 0.82 -9.69 -4.57
N ALA A 19 -0.37 -9.14 -4.35
CA ALA A 19 -1.16 -9.35 -3.12
C ALA A 19 -1.48 -10.84 -2.91
N THR A 20 -1.99 -11.51 -3.95
CA THR A 20 -2.30 -12.94 -3.94
C THR A 20 -1.06 -13.78 -3.63
N ALA A 21 0.08 -13.44 -4.22
CA ALA A 21 1.34 -14.14 -3.95
C ALA A 21 1.80 -13.96 -2.50
N ALA A 22 1.69 -12.74 -1.94
CA ALA A 22 2.02 -12.46 -0.55
C ALA A 22 1.11 -13.24 0.40
N ASP A 23 -0.20 -13.27 0.15
CA ASP A 23 -1.17 -14.03 0.94
C ASP A 23 -0.91 -15.54 0.86
N GLY A 24 -0.55 -16.04 -0.32
CA GLY A 24 -0.19 -17.44 -0.53
C GLY A 24 1.05 -17.86 0.28
N ILE A 25 2.05 -16.99 0.42
CA ILE A 25 3.22 -17.25 1.27
C ILE A 25 2.83 -17.15 2.74
N ALA A 26 2.10 -16.10 3.12
CA ALA A 26 1.63 -15.88 4.49
C ALA A 26 0.82 -17.08 5.01
N ALA A 27 -0.08 -17.64 4.20
CA ALA A 27 -0.89 -18.80 4.57
C ALA A 27 -0.07 -20.05 4.96
N ARG A 28 1.16 -20.21 4.44
CA ARG A 28 2.01 -21.38 4.72
C ARG A 28 2.95 -21.18 5.90
N LEU A 29 3.29 -19.94 6.23
CA LEU A 29 4.29 -19.62 7.26
C LEU A 29 3.93 -20.15 8.66
N PRO A 30 2.66 -20.09 9.13
CA PRO A 30 2.28 -20.64 10.43
C PRO A 30 2.56 -22.13 10.56
N ASP A 31 2.18 -22.92 9.56
CA ASP A 31 2.39 -24.37 9.57
C ASP A 31 3.88 -24.73 9.51
N GLN A 32 4.65 -24.05 8.64
CA GLN A 32 6.10 -24.24 8.58
C GLN A 32 6.79 -23.83 9.89
N GLY A 33 6.34 -22.75 10.51
CA GLY A 33 6.82 -22.30 11.82
C GLY A 33 6.53 -23.30 12.93
N ARG A 34 5.36 -23.96 12.91
CA ARG A 34 4.99 -25.01 13.87
C ARG A 34 5.85 -26.27 13.68
N LEU A 35 6.10 -26.67 12.44
CA LEU A 35 6.97 -27.81 12.13
C LEU A 35 8.41 -27.57 12.58
N LEU A 36 8.94 -26.36 12.36
CA LEU A 36 10.27 -25.99 12.82
C LEU A 36 10.37 -26.01 14.35
N ALA A 37 9.39 -25.43 15.05
CA ALA A 37 9.35 -25.44 16.52
C ALA A 37 9.33 -26.88 17.05
N ALA A 38 8.44 -27.74 16.53
CA ALA A 38 8.35 -29.14 16.94
C ALA A 38 9.61 -29.96 16.62
N ALA A 39 10.31 -29.66 15.53
CA ALA A 39 11.60 -30.28 15.24
C ALA A 39 12.67 -29.84 16.23
N THR A 40 12.72 -28.55 16.53
CA THR A 40 13.70 -27.96 17.44
C THR A 40 13.52 -28.46 18.87
N ASP A 41 12.27 -28.54 19.35
CA ASP A 41 11.95 -29.08 20.67
C ASP A 41 12.37 -30.54 20.81
N ARG A 42 12.03 -31.40 19.84
CA ARG A 42 12.45 -32.81 19.85
C ARG A 42 13.96 -32.96 19.85
N SER A 43 14.67 -32.14 19.08
CA SER A 43 16.14 -32.15 19.09
C SER A 43 16.71 -31.68 20.42
N ALA A 44 16.10 -30.69 21.07
CA ALA A 44 16.52 -30.20 22.38
C ALA A 44 16.23 -31.22 23.50
N ASP A 45 15.13 -31.97 23.42
CA ASP A 45 14.82 -33.06 24.35
C ASP A 45 15.90 -34.16 24.30
N GLY A 46 16.38 -34.50 23.11
CA GLY A 46 17.47 -35.45 22.91
C GLY A 46 18.84 -34.97 23.44
N LEU A 47 18.95 -33.70 23.81
CA LEU A 47 20.13 -33.07 24.40
C LEU A 47 19.93 -32.73 25.89
N SER A 48 18.95 -33.33 26.56
CA SER A 48 18.65 -33.04 27.98
C SER A 48 19.89 -33.13 28.87
N GLY A 49 20.08 -32.13 29.74
CA GLY A 49 21.26 -31.99 30.60
C GLY A 49 22.46 -31.28 29.96
N TRP A 50 22.44 -31.07 28.63
CA TRP A 50 23.49 -30.33 27.94
C TRP A 50 23.11 -28.85 27.82
N ARG A 51 24.09 -27.95 27.98
CA ARG A 51 23.91 -26.51 27.74
C ARG A 51 23.38 -26.20 26.34
N THR A 52 23.72 -27.04 25.36
CA THR A 52 23.27 -26.92 23.98
C THR A 52 21.76 -27.10 23.80
N ALA A 53 21.07 -27.83 24.68
CA ALA A 53 19.61 -27.96 24.62
C ALA A 53 18.91 -26.62 24.82
N ALA A 54 19.31 -25.86 25.85
CA ALA A 54 18.74 -24.54 26.12
C ALA A 54 19.02 -23.55 24.98
N ALA A 55 20.24 -23.56 24.44
CA ALA A 55 20.61 -22.74 23.29
C ALA A 55 19.78 -23.08 22.04
N LEU A 56 19.53 -24.38 21.81
CA LEU A 56 18.73 -24.84 20.69
C LEU A 56 17.27 -24.40 20.81
N ARG A 57 16.65 -24.51 21.99
CA ARG A 57 15.29 -24.00 22.23
C ARG A 57 15.20 -22.49 21.99
N SER A 58 16.14 -21.72 22.56
CA SER A 58 16.17 -20.27 22.35
C SER A 58 16.34 -19.89 20.88
N CYS A 59 17.12 -20.65 20.11
CA CYS A 59 17.23 -20.49 18.66
C CYS A 59 15.88 -20.78 17.96
N GLY A 60 15.19 -21.86 18.34
CA GLY A 60 13.86 -22.20 17.84
C GLY A 60 12.83 -21.10 18.10
N ASP A 61 12.79 -20.59 19.32
CA ASP A 61 11.89 -19.49 19.72
C ASP A 61 12.16 -18.22 18.91
N ALA A 62 13.44 -17.88 18.71
CA ALA A 62 13.84 -16.72 17.91
C ALA A 62 13.39 -16.86 16.45
N TRP A 63 13.56 -18.05 15.86
CA TRP A 63 13.07 -18.35 14.51
C TRP A 63 11.55 -18.27 14.43
N HIS A 64 10.83 -18.81 15.42
CA HIS A 64 9.38 -18.75 15.45
C HIS A 64 8.88 -17.30 15.50
N ALA A 65 9.50 -16.46 16.32
CA ALA A 65 9.19 -15.04 16.40
C ALA A 65 9.52 -14.26 15.10
N LEU A 66 10.58 -14.63 14.38
CA LEU A 66 10.92 -14.02 13.09
C LEU A 66 9.91 -14.42 12.01
N LEU A 67 9.54 -15.70 11.93
CA LEU A 67 8.53 -16.20 10.99
C LEU A 67 7.16 -15.59 11.25
N GLY A 68 6.77 -15.43 12.53
CA GLY A 68 5.53 -14.74 12.91
C GLY A 68 5.50 -13.27 12.45
N ARG A 69 6.62 -12.55 12.60
CA ARG A 69 6.75 -11.17 12.11
C ARG A 69 6.72 -11.08 10.59
N LEU A 70 7.44 -11.97 9.90
CA LEU A 70 7.43 -12.04 8.44
C LEU A 70 6.01 -12.29 7.91
N ASN A 71 5.26 -13.21 8.54
CA ASN A 71 3.89 -13.50 8.19
C ASN A 71 2.99 -12.26 8.32
N ALA A 72 3.11 -11.53 9.44
CA ALA A 72 2.35 -10.31 9.67
C ALA A 72 2.67 -9.22 8.63
N GLU A 73 3.94 -9.05 8.29
CA GLU A 73 4.38 -8.08 7.29
C GLU A 73 3.88 -8.43 5.88
N LEU A 74 4.00 -9.71 5.47
CA LEU A 74 3.49 -10.16 4.17
C LEU A 74 1.98 -9.96 4.05
N ALA A 75 1.22 -10.30 5.09
CA ALA A 75 -0.22 -10.07 5.11
C ALA A 75 -0.57 -8.58 5.06
N ASP A 76 0.22 -7.71 5.69
CA ASP A 76 0.01 -6.27 5.63
C ASP A 76 0.33 -5.68 4.26
N GLN A 77 1.44 -6.10 3.65
CA GLN A 77 1.81 -5.73 2.29
C GLN A 77 0.77 -6.22 1.28
N GLY A 78 0.29 -7.46 1.41
CA GLY A 78 -0.79 -8.01 0.57
C GLY A 78 -2.05 -7.14 0.62
N ARG A 79 -2.53 -6.79 1.82
CA ARG A 79 -3.67 -5.87 2.00
C ARG A 79 -3.42 -4.49 1.38
N LYS A 80 -2.23 -3.92 1.53
CA LYS A 80 -1.87 -2.61 0.97
C LYS A 80 -1.89 -2.64 -0.56
N LEU A 81 -1.33 -3.69 -1.17
CA LEU A 81 -1.30 -3.87 -2.62
C LEU A 81 -2.71 -4.02 -3.18
N ASP A 82 -3.54 -4.86 -2.56
CA ASP A 82 -4.92 -5.06 -3.02
C ASP A 82 -5.77 -3.79 -2.82
N SER A 83 -5.66 -3.11 -1.67
CA SER A 83 -6.32 -1.83 -1.45
C SER A 83 -5.90 -0.77 -2.48
N THR A 84 -4.62 -0.76 -2.85
CA THR A 84 -4.11 0.15 -3.88
C THR A 84 -4.69 -0.19 -5.24
N ALA A 85 -4.73 -1.47 -5.63
CA ALA A 85 -5.37 -1.92 -6.86
C ALA A 85 -6.84 -1.49 -6.95
N GLN A 86 -7.60 -1.70 -5.87
CA GLN A 86 -9.01 -1.31 -5.78
C GLN A 86 -9.19 0.21 -5.95
N ARG A 87 -8.34 1.02 -5.31
CA ARG A 87 -8.39 2.49 -5.44
C ARG A 87 -8.12 2.96 -6.86
N TYR A 88 -7.16 2.36 -7.56
CA TYR A 88 -6.91 2.70 -8.96
C TYR A 88 -8.11 2.33 -9.84
N ARG A 89 -8.68 1.12 -9.70
CA ARG A 89 -9.88 0.73 -10.47
C ARG A 89 -11.07 1.66 -10.21
N ALA A 90 -11.29 2.05 -8.95
CA ALA A 90 -12.35 3.00 -8.60
C ALA A 90 -12.11 4.40 -9.19
N GLY A 91 -10.86 4.87 -9.18
CA GLY A 91 -10.47 6.15 -9.79
C GLY A 91 -10.70 6.16 -11.30
N GLU A 92 -10.30 5.09 -12.00
CA GLU A 92 -10.52 4.95 -13.44
C GLU A 92 -12.02 4.92 -13.79
N LEU A 93 -12.84 4.16 -13.05
CA LEU A 93 -14.29 4.14 -13.23
C LEU A 93 -14.90 5.53 -13.01
N SER A 94 -14.50 6.23 -11.94
CA SER A 94 -14.99 7.58 -11.66
C SER A 94 -14.58 8.59 -12.74
N ALA A 95 -13.39 8.47 -13.31
CA ALA A 95 -12.93 9.33 -14.39
C ALA A 95 -13.68 9.05 -15.69
N ALA A 96 -13.92 7.77 -16.00
CA ALA A 96 -14.73 7.36 -17.15
C ALA A 96 -16.18 7.87 -17.03
N ASP A 97 -16.80 7.72 -15.87
CA ASP A 97 -18.15 8.22 -15.60
C ASP A 97 -18.22 9.75 -15.73
N ALA A 98 -17.23 10.48 -15.21
CA ALA A 98 -17.15 11.93 -15.34
C ALA A 98 -16.97 12.39 -16.79
N PHE A 99 -16.25 11.60 -17.60
CA PHE A 99 -16.06 11.89 -19.02
C PHE A 99 -17.32 11.59 -19.85
N LEU A 100 -18.05 10.53 -19.51
CA LEU A 100 -19.28 10.11 -20.18
C LEU A 100 -20.51 10.88 -19.70
N ALA A 101 -20.44 11.53 -18.54
CA ALA A 101 -21.47 12.43 -18.06
C ALA A 101 -21.72 13.52 -19.11
N PRO A 102 -22.98 13.75 -19.54
CA PRO A 102 -23.30 14.91 -20.36
C PRO A 102 -22.81 16.14 -19.61
N ALA A 103 -22.14 17.07 -20.29
CA ALA A 103 -21.79 18.35 -19.71
C ALA A 103 -23.09 19.11 -19.39
N ALA A 104 -23.71 18.82 -18.23
CA ALA A 104 -24.72 19.66 -17.65
C ALA A 104 -23.99 20.94 -17.24
N HIS A 105 -23.95 21.91 -18.15
CA HIS A 105 -23.39 23.21 -17.89
C HIS A 105 -24.22 23.87 -16.78
N PRO A 106 -23.67 24.27 -15.61
CA PRO A 106 -24.24 25.40 -14.91
C PRO A 106 -23.63 26.65 -15.54
N HIS A 107 -23.94 26.90 -16.82
CA HIS A 107 -23.80 28.25 -17.38
C HIS A 107 -25.10 29.01 -17.10
N ALA A 108 -25.41 29.20 -15.82
CA ALA A 108 -26.18 30.36 -15.44
C ALA A 108 -25.19 31.53 -15.53
N LEU A 109 -25.23 32.26 -16.65
CA LEU A 109 -24.63 33.59 -16.73
C LEU A 109 -25.15 34.39 -15.53
N ALA A 110 -24.36 34.50 -14.46
CA ALA A 110 -24.50 35.62 -13.56
C ALA A 110 -24.14 36.87 -14.38
N PRO A 111 -24.99 37.91 -14.44
CA PRO A 111 -24.65 39.14 -15.15
C PRO A 111 -23.36 39.71 -14.55
N PRO A 112 -22.46 40.28 -15.38
CA PRO A 112 -21.21 40.84 -14.88
C PRO A 112 -21.50 41.96 -13.87
N PRO A 113 -20.76 42.06 -12.76
CA PRO A 113 -20.90 43.20 -11.85
C PRO A 113 -20.59 44.48 -12.64
N ALA A 114 -21.47 45.47 -12.49
CA ALA A 114 -21.34 46.76 -13.16
C ALA A 114 -19.97 47.39 -12.86
N LEU A 115 -19.20 47.64 -13.92
CA LEU A 115 -18.03 48.50 -13.89
C LEU A 115 -18.45 49.89 -13.40
N GLY A 116 -17.95 50.32 -12.23
CA GLY A 116 -18.12 51.71 -11.80
C GLY A 116 -17.76 52.01 -10.34
N ARG A 117 -16.47 52.21 -10.06
CA ARG A 117 -15.91 53.43 -9.43
C ARG A 117 -14.42 53.26 -9.14
N GLU A 118 -13.63 54.24 -9.58
CA GLU A 118 -12.25 54.56 -9.18
C GLU A 118 -12.09 54.59 -7.64
N ALA A 119 -10.94 54.43 -6.97
CA ALA A 119 -9.50 54.72 -7.17
C ALA A 119 -8.70 53.96 -6.04
N PRO A 120 -7.38 54.15 -5.75
CA PRO A 120 -6.26 54.89 -6.38
C PRO A 120 -5.01 53.99 -6.69
N PRO A 121 -3.91 54.51 -7.29
CA PRO A 121 -2.75 53.70 -7.67
C PRO A 121 -1.96 53.15 -6.47
N TYR A 122 -1.56 51.88 -6.57
CA TYR A 122 -0.60 51.25 -5.66
C TYR A 122 0.74 51.98 -5.73
N THR A 123 1.10 52.69 -4.66
CA THR A 123 2.49 53.07 -4.38
C THR A 123 3.27 51.82 -3.97
N THR A 124 4.25 51.42 -4.77
CA THR A 124 5.26 50.42 -4.41
C THR A 124 6.26 51.00 -3.42
N PRO A 125 6.60 50.31 -2.32
CA PRO A 125 7.85 50.57 -1.62
C PRO A 125 8.96 49.76 -2.31
N VAL A 126 9.88 50.47 -2.95
CA VAL A 126 11.23 49.99 -3.27
C VAL A 126 11.98 49.87 -1.93
N GLY A 127 12.71 48.77 -1.72
CA GLY A 127 13.62 48.61 -0.57
C GLY A 127 14.73 49.69 -0.54
N PRO A 128 15.61 49.71 0.45
CA PRO A 128 16.21 48.55 1.13
C PRO A 128 15.83 48.35 2.60
#